data_AF-A0A917Q1F2-F1
#
_entry.id   AF-A0A917Q1F2-F1
#
_cell.length_a   1.000
_cell.length_b   1.000
_cell.length_c   1.000
_cell.angle_alpha   90.00
_cell.angle_beta   90.00
_cell.angle_gamma   90.00
#
_symmetry.space_group_name_H-M   'P 1'
#
loop_
_entity.id
_entity.type
_entity.pdbx_description
1 polymer ?
#
loop_
_entity_poly.entity_id
_entity_poly.type
_entity_poly.pdbx_seq_one_letter_code
_entity_poly.pdbx_strand_id
1 'polypeptide(L)'
;MKMMTATIFEETEKDIENAYKLQSKPKIEKETSYVLSQIIVIMLGAFKDRLKEITFDTTYIHFNEQYVLSDKNRMALLEWLKRLMLLGMPTSDLEFGKLKLDLEDWYYQISGKDIVFDYREDYLIKPKQAAELLGVSNVTLNKYMKQGLEHVDTSSHNKIPNHAVDLWKDPVYCIKMQYLYQEKKRLRQTPEERLSEVYEELMQYKKKYKTSYIEKAFEGIDIDAMDDPSDYYEWRDLLEEEGRITDQIIGGEGH
;
A
#
# COMPACT_ATOMS: atom_id res chain seq x y z
N MET A 1 -8.07 4.81 27.05
CA MET A 1 -7.04 5.49 26.25
C MET A 1 -7.33 6.99 26.34
N LYS A 2 -6.36 7.84 26.70
CA LYS A 2 -6.56 9.29 26.66
C LYS A 2 -6.40 9.75 25.22
N MET A 3 -7.46 10.31 24.65
CA MET A 3 -7.43 11.02 23.37
C MET A 3 -6.56 12.27 23.47
N MET A 4 -6.10 12.78 22.33
CA MET A 4 -5.44 14.09 22.26
C MET A 4 -6.37 15.15 22.85
N THR A 5 -5.88 15.94 23.80
CA THR A 5 -6.67 17.04 24.38
C THR A 5 -6.66 18.23 23.42
N ALA A 6 -7.67 19.10 23.50
CA ALA A 6 -7.72 20.33 22.70
C ALA A 6 -6.46 21.19 22.88
N THR A 7 -5.92 21.25 24.10
CA THR A 7 -4.66 21.96 24.38
C THR A 7 -3.46 21.34 23.66
N ILE A 8 -3.31 20.01 23.69
CA ILE A 8 -2.22 19.33 22.98
C ILE A 8 -2.35 19.53 21.47
N PHE A 9 -3.58 19.48 20.95
CA PHE A 9 -3.87 19.74 19.55
C PHE A 9 -3.43 21.17 19.13
N GLU A 10 -3.89 22.20 19.84
CA GLU A 10 -3.57 23.61 19.55
C GLU A 10 -2.05 23.89 19.66
N GLU A 11 -1.39 23.32 20.66
CA GLU A 11 0.06 23.44 20.82
C GLU A 11 0.82 22.77 19.67
N THR A 12 0.42 21.54 19.28
CA THR A 12 1.09 20.80 18.19
C THR A 12 0.86 21.48 16.83
N GLU A 13 -0.36 21.95 16.56
CA GLU A 13 -0.68 22.72 15.35
C GLU A 13 0.21 23.97 15.23
N LYS A 14 0.36 24.72 16.33
CA LYS A 14 1.23 25.89 16.38
C LYS A 14 2.70 25.54 16.18
N ASP A 15 3.17 24.43 16.74
CA ASP A 15 4.54 23.96 16.59
C ASP A 15 4.85 23.54 15.15
N ILE A 16 3.92 22.86 14.47
CA ILE A 16 4.01 22.54 13.05
C ILE A 16 4.13 23.81 12.21
N GLU A 17 3.19 24.75 12.36
CA GLU A 17 3.20 25.98 11.56
C GLU A 17 4.48 26.80 11.79
N ASN A 18 4.96 26.87 13.03
CA ASN A 18 6.23 27.53 13.34
C ASN A 18 7.42 26.79 12.72
N ALA A 19 7.43 25.46 12.71
CA ALA A 19 8.51 24.67 12.12
C ALA A 19 8.64 24.94 10.62
N TYR A 20 7.53 24.97 9.88
CA TYR A 20 7.50 25.27 8.45
C TYR A 20 7.79 26.74 8.15
N LYS A 21 7.26 27.68 8.95
CA LYS A 21 7.58 29.11 8.80
C LYS A 21 9.06 29.40 8.98
N LEU A 22 9.71 28.71 9.92
CA LEU A 22 11.15 28.82 10.16
C LEU A 22 11.99 27.95 9.22
N GLN A 23 11.36 27.13 8.36
CA GLN A 23 12.01 26.12 7.51
C GLN A 23 13.00 25.24 8.29
N SER A 24 12.66 24.91 9.54
CA SER A 24 13.56 24.21 10.44
C SER A 24 13.41 22.70 10.27
N LYS A 25 14.26 22.09 9.44
CA LYS A 25 14.26 20.63 9.20
C LYS A 25 14.18 19.79 10.49
N PRO A 26 15.01 20.01 11.53
CA PRO A 26 14.93 19.21 12.75
C PRO A 26 13.57 19.34 13.48
N LYS A 27 12.92 20.50 13.41
CA LYS A 27 11.60 20.70 14.00
C LYS A 27 10.52 20.02 13.17
N ILE A 28 10.59 20.09 11.85
CA ILE A 28 9.64 19.43 10.95
C ILE A 28 9.71 17.91 11.13
N GLU A 29 10.91 17.34 11.20
CA GLU A 29 11.12 15.90 11.45
C GLU A 29 10.61 15.48 12.83
N LYS A 30 10.86 16.30 13.87
CA LYS A 30 10.31 16.08 15.22
C LYS A 30 8.77 16.03 15.19
N GLU A 31 8.11 17.02 14.61
CA GLU A 31 6.64 17.06 14.58
C GLU A 31 6.08 15.92 13.72
N THR A 32 6.73 15.58 12.60
CA THR A 32 6.35 14.43 11.77
C THR A 32 6.42 13.11 12.56
N SER A 33 7.51 12.91 13.29
CA SER A 33 7.69 11.73 14.15
C SER A 33 6.66 11.70 15.29
N TYR A 34 6.36 12.85 15.88
CA TYR A 34 5.40 12.97 16.97
C TYR A 34 3.99 12.59 16.50
N VAL A 35 3.50 13.20 15.41
CA VAL A 35 2.18 12.90 14.84
C VAL A 35 2.09 11.43 14.46
N LEU A 36 3.09 10.88 13.76
CA LEU A 36 3.13 9.45 13.41
C LEU A 36 3.01 8.58 14.67
N SER A 37 3.78 8.87 15.70
CA SER A 37 3.74 8.12 16.97
C SER A 37 2.37 8.21 17.64
N GLN A 38 1.71 9.37 17.62
CA GLN A 38 0.35 9.52 18.14
C GLN A 38 -0.65 8.67 17.35
N ILE A 39 -0.58 8.66 16.02
CA ILE A 39 -1.45 7.84 15.18
C ILE A 39 -1.24 6.35 15.53
N ILE A 40 0.00 5.87 15.61
CA ILE A 40 0.32 4.46 15.93
C ILE A 40 -0.22 4.07 17.30
N VAL A 41 0.00 4.89 18.33
CA VAL A 41 -0.49 4.63 19.69
C VAL A 41 -2.02 4.60 19.72
N ILE A 42 -2.67 5.54 19.04
CA ILE A 42 -4.13 5.57 18.93
C ILE A 42 -4.64 4.35 18.18
N MET A 43 -4.00 3.96 17.08
CA MET A 43 -4.38 2.79 16.29
C MET A 43 -4.32 1.50 17.11
N LEU A 44 -3.20 1.26 17.79
CA LEU A 44 -3.01 0.07 18.64
C LEU A 44 -3.93 0.06 19.86
N GLY A 45 -4.25 1.22 20.44
CA GLY A 45 -5.08 1.32 21.63
C GLY A 45 -6.59 1.30 21.36
N ALA A 46 -7.05 2.02 20.33
CA ALA A 46 -8.46 2.13 19.96
C ALA A 46 -8.98 0.90 19.21
N PHE A 47 -8.13 0.27 18.40
CA PHE A 47 -8.50 -0.87 17.54
C PHE A 47 -7.83 -2.17 17.98
N LYS A 48 -7.59 -2.34 19.29
CA LYS A 48 -6.96 -3.54 19.88
C LYS A 48 -7.74 -4.84 19.66
N ASP A 49 -9.02 -4.74 19.32
CA ASP A 49 -9.92 -5.82 18.93
C ASP A 49 -9.75 -6.22 17.45
N ARG A 50 -8.99 -5.44 16.67
CA ARG A 50 -8.78 -5.62 15.23
C ARG A 50 -7.31 -5.85 14.89
N LEU A 51 -6.44 -5.03 15.47
CA LEU A 51 -4.99 -5.07 15.30
C LEU A 51 -4.31 -5.82 16.44
N LYS A 52 -3.33 -6.63 16.07
CA LYS A 52 -2.38 -7.28 16.99
C LYS A 52 -1.15 -6.40 17.18
N GLU A 53 -0.56 -5.94 16.08
CA GLU A 53 0.68 -5.15 16.07
C GLU A 53 0.79 -4.33 14.79
N ILE A 54 1.64 -3.30 14.84
CA ILE A 54 2.06 -2.51 13.67
C ILE A 54 3.59 -2.52 13.65
N THR A 55 4.18 -3.00 12.56
CA THR A 55 5.63 -3.13 12.40
C THR A 55 6.14 -2.14 11.36
N PHE A 56 7.14 -1.35 11.72
CA PHE A 56 7.82 -0.38 10.84
C PHE A 56 9.21 -0.08 11.41
N ASP A 57 10.03 0.70 10.70
CA ASP A 57 11.35 1.08 11.21
C ASP A 57 11.23 2.02 12.42
N THR A 58 11.51 1.47 13.61
CA THR A 58 11.43 2.18 14.89
C THR A 58 12.75 2.81 15.33
N THR A 59 13.87 2.52 14.66
CA THR A 59 15.21 2.90 15.18
C THR A 59 15.67 4.22 14.59
N TYR A 60 15.51 4.40 13.27
CA TYR A 60 15.75 5.68 12.59
C TYR A 60 14.88 5.77 11.33
N ILE A 61 13.77 6.51 11.42
CA ILE A 61 12.99 6.83 10.23
C ILE A 61 13.85 7.72 9.34
N HIS A 62 14.28 7.18 8.20
CA HIS A 62 14.91 7.97 7.15
C HIS A 62 13.82 8.71 6.42
N PHE A 63 13.69 9.99 6.72
CA PHE A 63 12.68 10.83 6.09
C PHE A 63 13.04 11.12 4.63
N ASN A 64 12.05 11.00 3.76
CA ASN A 64 12.08 11.56 2.41
C ASN A 64 12.07 13.08 2.53
N GLU A 65 13.26 13.70 2.50
CA GLU A 65 13.43 15.13 2.73
C GLU A 65 12.59 15.99 1.78
N GLN A 66 12.46 15.58 0.52
CA GLN A 66 11.67 16.31 -0.48
C GLN A 66 10.20 16.37 -0.07
N TYR A 67 9.64 15.27 0.42
CA TYR A 67 8.25 15.25 0.88
C TYR A 67 8.10 15.92 2.23
N VAL A 68 8.94 15.58 3.21
CA VAL A 68 8.82 16.06 4.59
C VAL A 68 8.94 17.57 4.67
N LEU A 69 9.82 18.20 3.89
CA LEU A 69 9.97 19.66 3.87
C LEU A 69 8.92 20.37 3.01
N SER A 70 8.02 19.65 2.35
CA SER A 70 7.01 20.23 1.47
C SER A 70 5.75 20.69 2.21
N ASP A 71 5.02 21.61 1.57
CA ASP A 71 3.68 22.00 2.01
C ASP A 71 2.69 20.83 2.02
N LYS A 72 2.92 19.76 1.24
CA LYS A 72 2.06 18.57 1.27
C LYS A 72 2.15 17.87 2.62
N ASN A 73 3.35 17.71 3.18
CA ASN A 73 3.49 17.13 4.50
C ASN A 73 2.92 18.05 5.59
N ARG A 74 3.10 19.37 5.47
CA ARG A 74 2.46 20.34 6.39
C ARG A 74 0.95 20.13 6.46
N MET A 75 0.28 20.11 5.31
CA MET A 75 -1.16 19.90 5.23
C MET A 75 -1.56 18.52 5.78
N ALA A 76 -0.79 17.47 5.47
CA ALA A 76 -1.04 16.13 5.98
C ALA A 76 -0.96 16.07 7.51
N LEU A 77 0.03 16.70 8.13
CA LEU A 77 0.16 16.74 9.59
C LEU A 77 -1.05 17.41 10.26
N LEU A 78 -1.49 18.56 9.72
CA LEU A 78 -2.65 19.28 10.24
C LEU A 78 -3.95 18.48 10.08
N GLU A 79 -4.13 17.83 8.93
CA GLU A 79 -5.30 16.96 8.71
C GLU A 79 -5.28 15.74 9.64
N TRP A 80 -4.12 15.14 9.86
CA TRP A 80 -3.96 14.05 10.83
C TRP A 80 -4.32 14.50 12.24
N LEU A 81 -3.79 15.63 12.72
CA LEU A 81 -4.13 16.16 14.04
C LEU A 81 -5.64 16.37 14.18
N LYS A 82 -6.28 16.97 13.17
CA LYS A 82 -7.71 17.25 13.18
C LYS A 82 -8.51 15.95 13.22
N ARG A 83 -8.11 14.96 12.42
CA ARG A 83 -8.74 13.65 12.38
C ARG A 83 -8.60 12.91 13.72
N LEU A 84 -7.44 12.97 14.35
CA LEU A 84 -7.21 12.36 15.67
C LEU A 84 -8.04 13.05 16.77
N MET A 85 -8.19 14.37 16.72
CA MET A 85 -9.03 15.12 17.67
C MET A 85 -10.52 14.77 17.52
N LEU A 86 -10.99 14.61 16.28
CA LEU A 86 -12.39 14.35 15.96
C LEU A 86 -12.77 12.86 16.01
N LEU A 87 -11.82 11.96 16.28
CA LEU A 87 -12.04 10.52 16.26
C LEU A 87 -13.00 10.08 17.38
N GLY A 88 -14.28 9.93 17.05
CA GLY A 88 -15.29 9.45 18.00
C GLY A 88 -15.16 7.95 18.27
N MET A 89 -15.28 7.54 19.54
CA MET A 89 -15.31 6.13 19.93
C MET A 89 -16.73 5.71 20.36
N PRO A 90 -17.22 4.52 19.96
CA PRO A 90 -16.56 3.52 19.12
C PRO A 90 -16.54 3.91 17.63
N THR A 91 -15.45 3.58 16.95
CA THR A 91 -15.25 3.84 15.52
C THR A 91 -15.74 2.64 14.69
N SER A 92 -16.36 2.88 13.54
CA SER A 92 -16.79 1.80 12.63
C SER A 92 -15.62 1.05 12.00
N ASP A 93 -15.87 -0.11 11.40
CA ASP A 93 -14.87 -0.82 10.60
C ASP A 93 -14.44 -0.01 9.38
N LEU A 94 -15.40 0.62 8.70
CA LEU A 94 -15.12 1.50 7.57
C LEU A 94 -14.13 2.61 7.95
N GLU A 95 -14.38 3.35 9.02
CA GLU A 95 -13.51 4.47 9.42
C GLU A 95 -12.12 4.00 9.87
N PHE A 96 -12.02 2.83 10.51
CA PHE A 96 -10.73 2.20 10.78
C PHE A 96 -9.96 1.86 9.50
N GLY A 97 -10.64 1.23 8.53
CA GLY A 97 -10.03 0.87 7.26
C GLY A 97 -9.48 2.10 6.53
N LYS A 98 -10.25 3.20 6.51
CA LYS A 98 -9.79 4.47 5.94
C LYS A 98 -8.55 5.00 6.66
N LEU A 99 -8.58 5.04 8.00
CA LEU A 99 -7.44 5.49 8.81
C LEU A 99 -6.18 4.68 8.50
N LYS A 100 -6.32 3.36 8.42
CA LYS A 100 -5.22 2.44 8.12
C LYS A 100 -4.60 2.74 6.75
N LEU A 101 -5.42 2.80 5.69
CA LEU A 101 -4.90 3.03 4.33
C LEU A 101 -4.32 4.43 4.16
N ASP A 102 -4.93 5.44 4.77
CA ASP A 102 -4.39 6.80 4.73
C ASP A 102 -3.06 6.90 5.48
N LEU A 103 -2.89 6.12 6.56
CA LEU A 103 -1.63 6.04 7.29
C LEU A 103 -0.55 5.32 6.47
N GLU A 104 -0.86 4.21 5.81
CA GLU A 104 0.08 3.52 4.91
C GLU A 104 0.57 4.45 3.79
N ASP A 105 -0.36 5.11 3.10
CA ASP A 105 -0.09 6.08 2.05
C ASP A 105 0.83 7.21 2.54
N TRP A 106 0.47 7.84 3.66
CA TRP A 106 1.30 8.89 4.24
C TRP A 106 2.67 8.38 4.71
N TYR A 107 2.75 7.18 5.29
CA TYR A 107 4.01 6.58 5.72
C TYR A 107 4.98 6.33 4.57
N TYR A 108 4.46 5.86 3.43
CA TYR A 108 5.25 5.69 2.20
C TYR A 108 5.78 7.02 1.69
N GLN A 109 4.99 8.09 1.75
CA GLN A 109 5.44 9.43 1.35
C GLN A 109 6.54 9.97 2.27
N ILE A 110 6.40 9.84 3.60
CA ILE A 110 7.37 10.41 4.56
C ILE A 110 8.66 9.60 4.67
N SER A 111 8.63 8.27 4.47
CA SER A 111 9.79 7.41 4.76
C SER A 111 10.32 6.65 3.55
N GLY A 112 9.48 6.41 2.53
CA GLY A 112 9.79 5.48 1.44
C GLY A 112 10.04 4.04 1.91
N LYS A 113 9.66 3.68 3.15
CA LYS A 113 9.85 2.37 3.77
C LYS A 113 8.51 1.68 4.01
N ASP A 114 8.56 0.39 4.28
CA ASP A 114 7.37 -0.41 4.49
C ASP A 114 6.82 -0.30 5.92
N ILE A 115 5.49 -0.40 6.04
CA ILE A 115 4.74 -0.48 7.31
C ILE A 115 3.77 -1.65 7.21
N VAL A 116 3.69 -2.45 8.27
CA VAL A 116 2.95 -3.71 8.30
C VAL A 116 1.91 -3.67 9.40
N PHE A 117 0.67 -3.97 9.05
CA PHE A 117 -0.44 -4.10 9.99
C PHE A 117 -0.77 -5.57 10.14
N ASP A 118 -0.58 -6.10 11.34
CA ASP A 118 -0.92 -7.48 11.66
C ASP A 118 -2.27 -7.52 12.38
N TYR A 119 -3.22 -8.22 11.77
CA TYR A 119 -4.58 -8.33 12.27
C TYR A 119 -4.71 -9.50 13.24
N ARG A 120 -5.69 -9.39 14.13
CA ARG A 120 -6.11 -10.54 14.95
C ARG A 120 -6.88 -11.53 14.09
N GLU A 121 -6.73 -12.83 14.37
CA GLU A 121 -7.36 -13.88 13.58
C GLU A 121 -8.90 -13.84 13.67
N ASP A 122 -9.45 -13.39 14.80
CA ASP A 122 -10.89 -13.20 15.04
C ASP A 122 -11.47 -11.99 14.28
N TYR A 123 -10.62 -11.10 13.78
CA TYR A 123 -10.99 -9.97 12.93
C TYR A 123 -10.95 -10.30 11.42
N LEU A 124 -10.35 -11.43 11.06
CA LEU A 124 -10.27 -11.91 9.68
C LEU A 124 -11.45 -12.83 9.36
N ILE A 125 -12.02 -12.69 8.17
CA ILE A 125 -13.08 -13.55 7.66
C ILE A 125 -12.62 -14.40 6.48
N LYS A 126 -13.41 -15.43 6.19
CA LYS A 126 -13.17 -16.32 5.05
C LYS A 126 -13.55 -15.63 3.74
N PRO A 127 -12.83 -15.90 2.64
CA PRO A 127 -13.21 -15.45 1.29
C PRO A 127 -14.67 -15.69 0.94
N LYS A 128 -15.22 -16.87 1.29
CA LYS A 128 -16.63 -17.19 1.06
C LYS A 128 -17.59 -16.21 1.75
N GLN A 129 -17.29 -15.82 3.00
CA GLN A 129 -18.13 -14.86 3.76
C GLN A 129 -18.03 -13.47 3.14
N ALA A 130 -16.83 -13.03 2.74
CA ALA A 130 -16.66 -11.75 2.05
C ALA A 130 -17.43 -11.71 0.73
N ALA A 131 -17.40 -12.79 -0.06
CA ALA A 131 -18.14 -12.91 -1.31
C ALA A 131 -19.66 -12.79 -1.11
N GLU A 132 -20.19 -13.44 -0.07
CA GLU A 132 -21.58 -13.34 0.35
C GLU A 132 -21.95 -11.90 0.76
N LEU A 133 -21.11 -11.23 1.55
CA LEU A 133 -21.33 -9.84 1.99
C LEU A 133 -21.26 -8.82 0.84
N LEU A 134 -20.47 -9.11 -0.20
CA LEU A 134 -20.35 -8.28 -1.40
C LEU A 134 -21.38 -8.63 -2.48
N GLY A 135 -22.09 -9.75 -2.35
CA GLY A 135 -23.02 -10.24 -3.38
C GLY A 135 -22.32 -10.67 -4.66
N VAL A 136 -21.07 -11.16 -4.58
CA VAL A 136 -20.26 -11.57 -5.75
C VAL A 136 -19.89 -13.05 -5.70
N SER A 137 -19.44 -13.58 -6.84
CA SER A 137 -18.91 -14.96 -6.88
C SER A 137 -17.52 -15.05 -6.24
N ASN A 138 -17.14 -16.24 -5.77
CA ASN A 138 -15.76 -16.50 -5.31
C ASN A 138 -14.72 -16.23 -6.40
N VAL A 139 -15.07 -16.44 -7.67
CA VAL A 139 -14.17 -16.16 -8.81
C VAL A 139 -13.92 -14.65 -8.92
N THR A 140 -14.99 -13.85 -8.80
CA THR A 140 -14.91 -12.38 -8.80
C THR A 140 -14.08 -11.88 -7.62
N LEU A 141 -14.33 -12.42 -6.43
CA LEU A 141 -13.57 -12.08 -5.22
C LEU A 141 -12.07 -12.37 -5.38
N ASN A 142 -11.72 -13.55 -5.93
CA ASN A 142 -10.33 -13.91 -6.23
C ASN A 142 -9.69 -12.94 -7.24
N LYS A 143 -10.45 -12.46 -8.23
CA LYS A 143 -9.97 -11.45 -9.16
C LYS A 143 -9.66 -10.13 -8.44
N TYR A 144 -10.53 -9.69 -7.53
CA TYR A 144 -10.30 -8.46 -6.74
C TYR A 144 -9.05 -8.54 -5.87
N MET A 145 -8.84 -9.66 -5.17
CA MET A 145 -7.62 -9.88 -4.37
C MET A 145 -6.37 -9.81 -5.24
N LYS A 146 -6.38 -10.50 -6.39
CA LYS A 146 -5.26 -10.44 -7.36
C LYS A 146 -5.00 -9.06 -7.95
N GLN A 147 -6.02 -8.20 -7.99
CA GLN A 147 -5.89 -6.82 -8.45
C GLN A 147 -5.32 -5.89 -7.38
N GLY A 148 -5.02 -6.38 -6.18
CA GLY A 148 -4.42 -5.60 -5.10
C GLY A 148 -5.43 -5.08 -4.08
N LEU A 149 -6.65 -5.63 -4.04
CA LEU A 149 -7.55 -5.37 -2.92
C LEU A 149 -7.09 -6.14 -1.67
N GLU A 150 -7.15 -5.47 -0.52
CA GLU A 150 -6.47 -5.92 0.70
C GLU A 150 -6.87 -7.32 1.17
N HIS A 151 -5.88 -8.20 1.30
CA HIS A 151 -5.98 -9.48 1.98
C HIS A 151 -4.66 -9.79 2.71
N VAL A 152 -4.71 -10.77 3.60
CA VAL A 152 -3.57 -11.26 4.37
C VAL A 152 -3.19 -12.64 3.89
N ASP A 153 -1.89 -12.87 3.68
CA ASP A 153 -1.36 -14.19 3.43
C ASP A 153 -1.18 -14.93 4.76
N THR A 154 -2.19 -15.76 5.07
CA THR A 154 -2.20 -16.62 6.26
C THR A 154 -2.25 -18.09 5.83
N SER A 155 -1.78 -18.97 6.72
CA SER A 155 -2.02 -20.43 6.61
C SER A 155 -3.47 -20.81 6.94
N SER A 156 -4.26 -19.88 7.47
CA SER A 156 -5.66 -20.06 7.82
C SER A 156 -6.57 -19.83 6.60
N HIS A 157 -7.83 -20.26 6.73
CA HIS A 157 -8.87 -19.91 5.76
C HIS A 157 -9.36 -18.45 5.93
N ASN A 158 -9.07 -17.83 7.08
CA ASN A 158 -9.39 -16.43 7.34
C ASN A 158 -8.30 -15.54 6.74
N LYS A 159 -8.67 -14.70 5.77
CA LYS A 159 -7.70 -13.95 4.95
C LYS A 159 -8.09 -12.48 4.73
N ILE A 160 -9.35 -12.12 4.91
CA ILE A 160 -9.83 -10.78 4.57
C ILE A 160 -10.17 -10.03 5.86
N PRO A 161 -9.53 -8.90 6.16
CA PRO A 161 -9.93 -8.06 7.29
C PRO A 161 -11.37 -7.57 7.13
N ASN A 162 -12.15 -7.56 8.21
CA ASN A 162 -13.57 -7.17 8.14
C ASN A 162 -13.81 -5.82 7.44
N HIS A 163 -13.03 -4.78 7.77
CA HIS A 163 -13.18 -3.47 7.14
C HIS A 163 -12.95 -3.46 5.62
N ALA A 164 -12.15 -4.40 5.09
CA ALA A 164 -11.84 -4.44 3.67
C ALA A 164 -13.13 -4.65 2.84
N VAL A 165 -14.06 -5.47 3.34
CA VAL A 165 -15.36 -5.72 2.68
C VAL A 165 -16.15 -4.44 2.44
N ASP A 166 -16.17 -3.54 3.40
CA ASP A 166 -16.89 -2.27 3.24
C ASP A 166 -16.13 -1.28 2.36
N LEU A 167 -14.80 -1.26 2.44
CA LEU A 167 -13.98 -0.43 1.56
C LEU A 167 -14.02 -0.87 0.10
N TRP A 168 -14.20 -2.16 -0.19
CA TRP A 168 -14.27 -2.64 -1.58
C TRP A 168 -15.51 -2.13 -2.33
N LYS A 169 -16.47 -1.57 -1.60
CA LYS A 169 -17.65 -0.89 -2.16
C LYS A 169 -17.36 0.58 -2.51
N ASP A 170 -16.24 1.13 -2.06
CA ASP A 170 -15.80 2.50 -2.30
C ASP A 170 -14.71 2.52 -3.38
N PRO A 171 -15.01 3.00 -4.60
CA PRO A 171 -14.04 3.05 -5.69
C PRO A 171 -12.76 3.83 -5.37
N VAL A 172 -12.84 4.88 -4.54
CA VAL A 172 -11.68 5.71 -4.18
C VAL A 172 -10.71 4.89 -3.34
N TYR A 173 -11.23 4.16 -2.36
CA TYR A 173 -10.41 3.31 -1.51
C TYR A 173 -9.97 2.03 -2.20
N CYS A 174 -10.73 1.50 -3.16
CA CYS A 174 -10.25 0.43 -4.04
C CYS A 174 -9.00 0.85 -4.80
N ILE A 175 -9.02 2.01 -5.48
CA ILE A 175 -7.86 2.52 -6.21
C ILE A 175 -6.67 2.74 -5.27
N LYS A 176 -6.93 3.30 -4.07
CA LYS A 176 -5.88 3.48 -3.04
C LYS A 176 -5.29 2.14 -2.59
N MET A 177 -6.09 1.12 -2.31
CA MET A 177 -5.60 -0.22 -1.96
C MET A 177 -4.70 -0.80 -3.05
N GLN A 178 -5.12 -0.68 -4.31
CA GLN A 178 -4.33 -1.17 -5.44
C GLN A 178 -3.00 -0.44 -5.55
N TYR A 179 -2.99 0.88 -5.39
CA TYR A 179 -1.76 1.67 -5.34
C TYR A 179 -0.84 1.21 -4.19
N LEU A 180 -1.38 1.08 -2.97
CA LEU A 180 -0.61 0.64 -1.80
C LEU A 180 -0.07 -0.78 -1.95
N TYR A 181 -0.84 -1.67 -2.57
CA TYR A 181 -0.40 -3.02 -2.89
C TYR A 181 0.82 -3.00 -3.81
N GLN A 182 0.82 -2.16 -4.85
CA GLN A 182 1.98 -2.01 -5.74
C GLN A 182 3.19 -1.38 -5.04
N GLU A 183 3.00 -0.37 -4.20
CA GLU A 183 4.09 0.21 -3.41
C GLU A 183 4.71 -0.82 -2.45
N LYS A 184 3.87 -1.58 -1.74
CA LYS A 184 4.32 -2.63 -0.84
C LYS A 184 5.09 -3.72 -1.57
N LYS A 185 4.60 -4.13 -2.74
CA LYS A 185 5.29 -5.07 -3.61
C LYS A 185 6.65 -4.51 -4.05
N ARG A 186 6.71 -3.27 -4.54
CA ARG A 186 7.97 -2.60 -4.93
C ARG A 186 8.99 -2.54 -3.78
N LEU A 187 8.53 -2.36 -2.55
CA LEU A 187 9.41 -2.26 -1.37
C LEU A 187 9.91 -3.62 -0.85
N ARG A 188 9.15 -4.70 -1.08
CA ARG A 188 9.44 -6.04 -0.53
C ARG A 188 10.03 -7.00 -1.55
N GLN A 189 9.71 -6.82 -2.82
CA GLN A 189 10.00 -7.77 -3.87
C GLN A 189 11.52 -7.86 -4.13
N THR A 190 12.05 -9.07 -4.06
CA THR A 190 13.45 -9.31 -4.48
C THR A 190 13.56 -9.35 -6.00
N PRO A 191 14.76 -9.13 -6.57
CA PRO A 191 14.99 -9.31 -8.00
C PRO A 191 14.54 -10.69 -8.51
N GLU A 192 14.78 -11.75 -7.74
CA GLU A 192 14.38 -13.12 -8.08
C GLU A 192 12.85 -13.29 -8.09
N GLU A 193 12.16 -12.71 -7.11
CA GLU A 193 10.70 -12.70 -7.06
C GLU A 193 10.10 -11.94 -8.25
N ARG A 194 10.68 -10.78 -8.62
CA ARG A 194 10.24 -10.06 -9.83
C ARG A 194 10.51 -10.85 -11.10
N LEU A 195 11.67 -11.49 -11.21
CA LEU A 195 12.00 -12.33 -12.35
C LEU A 195 11.01 -13.49 -12.51
N SER A 196 10.61 -14.13 -11.40
CA SER A 196 9.60 -15.18 -11.40
C SER A 196 8.26 -14.68 -11.94
N GLU A 197 7.84 -13.47 -11.57
CA GLU A 197 6.60 -12.88 -12.08
C GLU A 197 6.69 -12.53 -13.56
N VAL A 198 7.81 -11.94 -14.00
CA VAL A 198 8.05 -11.67 -15.43
C VAL A 198 7.93 -12.96 -16.24
N TYR A 199 8.46 -14.09 -15.73
CA TYR A 199 8.27 -15.39 -16.36
C TYR A 199 6.82 -15.86 -16.40
N GLU A 200 6.05 -15.63 -15.33
CA GLU A 200 4.62 -15.93 -15.32
C GLU A 200 3.84 -15.08 -16.31
N GLU A 201 4.13 -13.78 -16.40
CA GLU A 201 3.53 -12.81 -17.32
C GLU A 201 3.84 -13.20 -18.78
N LEU A 202 5.12 -13.45 -19.11
CA LEU A 202 5.54 -13.97 -20.42
C LEU A 202 4.84 -15.30 -20.76
N MET A 203 4.62 -16.18 -19.78
CA MET A 203 3.87 -17.41 -19.98
C MET A 203 2.39 -17.17 -20.30
N GLN A 204 1.78 -16.08 -19.79
CA GLN A 204 0.41 -15.72 -20.16
C GLN A 204 0.31 -15.30 -21.62
N TYR A 205 1.29 -14.57 -22.16
CA TYR A 205 1.35 -14.26 -23.59
C TYR A 205 1.45 -15.54 -24.44
N LYS A 206 2.29 -16.50 -24.05
CA LYS A 206 2.37 -17.82 -24.73
C LYS A 206 1.03 -18.53 -24.78
N LYS A 207 0.26 -18.46 -23.68
CA LYS A 207 -1.09 -19.02 -23.60
C LYS A 207 -2.11 -18.23 -24.45
N LYS A 208 -2.09 -16.90 -24.39
CA LYS A 208 -3.00 -16.00 -25.13
C LYS A 208 -2.86 -16.22 -26.64
N TYR A 209 -1.62 -16.23 -27.14
CA TYR A 209 -1.32 -16.41 -28.57
C TYR A 209 -1.11 -17.87 -28.99
N LYS A 210 -1.25 -18.82 -28.06
CA LYS A 210 -1.15 -20.27 -28.30
C LYS A 210 0.15 -20.68 -29.02
N THR A 211 1.26 -20.04 -28.67
CA THR A 211 2.58 -20.31 -29.25
C THR A 211 3.64 -20.37 -28.15
N SER A 212 4.65 -21.21 -28.35
CA SER A 212 5.83 -21.24 -27.47
C SER A 212 6.81 -20.11 -27.77
N TYR A 213 6.73 -19.52 -28.96
CA TYR A 213 7.59 -18.44 -29.47
C TYR A 213 6.70 -17.25 -29.81
N ILE A 214 6.65 -16.26 -28.91
CA ILE A 214 5.74 -15.11 -29.03
C ILE A 214 6.17 -14.18 -30.17
N GLU A 215 7.47 -14.11 -30.48
CA GLU A 215 8.02 -13.34 -31.59
C GLU A 215 7.31 -13.69 -32.90
N LYS A 216 6.99 -14.98 -33.09
CA LYS A 216 6.26 -15.48 -34.26
C LYS A 216 4.80 -15.05 -34.30
N ALA A 217 4.20 -14.74 -33.15
CA ALA A 217 2.84 -14.22 -33.09
C ALA A 217 2.76 -12.76 -33.55
N PHE A 218 3.89 -12.04 -33.60
CA PHE A 218 3.97 -10.63 -34.03
C PHE A 218 4.70 -10.45 -35.37
N GLU A 219 5.29 -11.52 -35.93
CA GLU A 219 6.04 -11.46 -37.18
C GLU A 219 5.13 -11.15 -38.38
N GLY A 220 5.46 -10.09 -39.12
CA GLY A 220 4.73 -9.70 -40.34
C GLY A 220 3.34 -9.10 -40.09
N ILE A 221 2.98 -8.83 -38.83
CA ILE A 221 1.74 -8.14 -38.46
C ILE A 221 2.00 -6.64 -38.41
N ASP A 222 1.07 -5.86 -38.97
CA ASP A 222 1.02 -4.42 -38.73
C ASP A 222 0.54 -4.19 -37.30
N ILE A 223 1.45 -3.79 -36.41
CA ILE A 223 1.22 -3.65 -34.98
C ILE A 223 0.07 -2.66 -34.72
N ASP A 224 -0.03 -1.59 -35.51
CA ASP A 224 -1.08 -0.57 -35.37
C ASP A 224 -2.46 -1.08 -35.82
N ALA A 225 -2.50 -2.18 -36.57
CA ALA A 225 -3.73 -2.83 -37.03
C ALA A 225 -4.16 -4.01 -36.14
N MET A 226 -3.44 -4.29 -35.05
CA MET A 226 -3.82 -5.32 -34.09
C MET A 226 -5.06 -4.91 -33.28
N ASP A 227 -5.84 -5.90 -32.86
CA ASP A 227 -6.97 -5.68 -31.94
C ASP A 227 -6.51 -5.07 -30.61
N ASP A 228 -5.28 -5.40 -30.19
CA ASP A 228 -4.65 -4.86 -29.00
C ASP A 228 -3.14 -4.62 -29.24
N PRO A 229 -2.76 -3.47 -29.79
CA PRO A 229 -1.35 -3.14 -30.06
C PRO A 229 -0.50 -3.05 -28.79
N SER A 230 -1.10 -2.83 -27.61
CA SER A 230 -0.34 -2.73 -26.36
C SER A 230 0.33 -4.05 -26.00
N ASP A 231 -0.26 -5.18 -26.39
CA ASP A 231 0.31 -6.51 -26.17
C ASP A 231 1.74 -6.64 -26.70
N TYR A 232 2.05 -6.09 -27.87
CA TYR A 232 3.39 -6.15 -28.46
C TYR A 232 4.40 -5.36 -27.62
N TYR A 233 4.03 -4.14 -27.25
CA TYR A 233 4.90 -3.25 -26.48
C TYR A 233 5.12 -3.78 -25.07
N GLU A 234 4.06 -4.21 -24.39
CA GLU A 234 4.12 -4.81 -23.05
C GLU A 234 4.98 -6.08 -23.05
N TRP A 235 4.81 -6.98 -24.02
CA TRP A 235 5.65 -8.17 -24.15
C TRP A 235 7.13 -7.83 -24.37
N ARG A 236 7.43 -6.87 -25.25
CA ARG A 236 8.81 -6.44 -25.51
C ARG A 236 9.44 -5.83 -24.26
N ASP A 237 8.71 -4.97 -23.57
CA ASP A 237 9.16 -4.32 -22.35
C ASP A 237 9.41 -5.35 -21.23
N LEU A 238 8.64 -6.44 -21.17
CA LEU A 238 8.89 -7.58 -20.28
C LEU A 238 10.19 -8.34 -20.60
N LEU A 239 10.54 -8.51 -21.88
CA LEU A 239 11.81 -9.13 -22.28
C LEU A 239 13.02 -8.24 -21.93
N GLU A 240 12.88 -6.91 -22.12
CA GLU A 240 13.91 -5.95 -21.70
C GLU A 240 14.07 -5.96 -20.17
N GLU A 241 12.97 -6.03 -19.43
CA GLU A 241 12.98 -6.16 -17.97
C GLU A 241 13.63 -7.47 -17.51
N GLU A 242 13.31 -8.61 -18.15
CA GLU A 242 13.93 -9.91 -17.85
C GLU A 242 15.46 -9.83 -17.98
N GLY A 243 15.96 -9.28 -19.08
CA GLY A 243 17.39 -9.12 -19.32
C GLY A 243 18.05 -8.25 -18.25
N ARG A 244 17.47 -7.08 -17.95
CA ARG A 244 17.96 -6.16 -16.92
C ARG A 244 18.03 -6.79 -15.53
N ILE A 245 16.98 -7.53 -15.13
CA ILE A 245 16.94 -8.18 -13.82
C ILE A 245 17.93 -9.35 -13.76
N THR A 246 18.05 -10.12 -14.84
CA THR A 246 19.02 -11.21 -14.94
C THR A 246 20.45 -10.69 -14.81
N ASP A 247 20.78 -9.59 -15.50
CA ASP A 247 22.08 -8.93 -15.39
C ASP A 247 22.34 -8.41 -13.96
N GLN A 248 21.32 -7.89 -13.29
CA GLN A 248 21.41 -7.46 -11.89
C GLN A 248 21.72 -8.63 -10.95
N ILE A 249 21.09 -9.80 -11.17
CA ILE A 249 21.30 -11.01 -10.36
C ILE A 249 22.70 -11.60 -10.62
N ILE A 250 23.12 -11.68 -11.90
CA ILE A 250 24.39 -12.30 -12.29
C ILE A 250 25.59 -11.38 -12.02
N GLY A 251 25.44 -10.07 -12.21
CA GLY A 251 26.48 -9.06 -11.99
C GLY A 251 26.67 -8.63 -10.53
N GLY A 252 25.87 -9.18 -9.60
CA GLY A 252 25.77 -8.76 -8.20
C GLY A 252 26.81 -9.31 -7.21
N GLU A 253 28.00 -9.73 -7.65
CA GLU A 253 29.17 -9.82 -6.74
C GLU A 253 29.95 -8.50 -6.80
N GLY A 254 29.58 -7.53 -5.96
CA GLY A 254 30.45 -6.40 -5.62
C GLY A 254 29.77 -5.04 -5.52
N HIS A 255 29.11 -4.77 -4.40
CA HIS A 255 29.17 -3.48 -3.70
C HIS A 255 28.87 -3.68 -2.21
#